data_AF-A0A969C295-F1
#
_entry.id   AF-A0A969C295-F1
#
_cell.length_a   1.000
_cell.length_b   1.000
_cell.length_c   1.000
_cell.angle_alpha   90.00
_cell.angle_beta   90.00
_cell.angle_gamma   90.00
#
_symmetry.space_group_name_H-M   'P 1'
#
loop_
_entity.id
_entity.type
_entity.pdbx_description
1 polymer ?
#
loop_
_entity_poly.entity_id
_entity_poly.type
_entity_poly.pdbx_seq_one_letter_code
_entity_poly.pdbx_strand_id
1 'polypeptide(L)'
;MANFSLINNLGSQSAQAKLTGTNNQLNSTLQRLSSGLRINKSGDDAAGLAIANSFRSDISVLSQGVRNANDGISTLQIIDGGLNTISNLLDRAASLSSQSASGTFTGDRNTLQAELGKVFSEIDRQAQNIGLGGVAGSDEGRFNRAINVFIGGGASASAAGNSVSVDLSNS
;
A
#
# COMPACT_ATOMS: atom_id res chain seq x y z
N MET A 1 -21.64 43.14 -61.30
CA MET A 1 -23.08 42.79 -61.37
C MET A 1 -23.43 42.06 -60.09
N ALA A 2 -24.38 42.58 -59.31
CA ALA A 2 -24.73 42.05 -57.99
C ALA A 2 -25.50 40.73 -58.14
N ASN A 3 -24.99 39.68 -57.50
CA ASN A 3 -25.63 38.36 -57.44
C ASN A 3 -26.78 38.40 -56.43
N PHE A 4 -27.97 38.88 -56.84
CA PHE A 4 -29.19 38.84 -56.04
C PHE A 4 -30.05 37.63 -56.45
N SER A 5 -29.89 36.52 -55.71
CA SER A 5 -30.77 35.35 -55.79
C SER A 5 -31.83 35.44 -54.67
N LEU A 6 -33.11 35.35 -55.03
CA LEU A 6 -34.24 35.35 -54.08
C LEU A 6 -34.44 34.00 -53.39
N ILE A 7 -33.85 32.92 -53.93
CA ILE A 7 -34.04 31.55 -53.46
C ILE A 7 -32.95 31.14 -52.47
N ASN A 8 -31.75 31.68 -52.59
CA ASN A 8 -30.64 31.36 -51.70
C ASN A 8 -29.81 32.60 -51.35
N ASN A 9 -29.72 32.91 -50.06
CA ASN A 9 -28.94 34.01 -49.52
C ASN A 9 -27.57 33.51 -49.03
N LEU A 10 -26.54 33.70 -49.86
CA LEU A 10 -25.17 33.30 -49.56
C LEU A 10 -24.59 33.99 -48.31
N GLY A 11 -25.01 35.24 -48.03
CA GLY A 11 -24.60 35.96 -46.82
C GLY A 11 -25.18 35.33 -45.56
N SER A 12 -26.46 34.94 -45.60
CA SER A 12 -27.12 34.19 -44.52
C SER A 12 -26.51 32.79 -44.33
N GLN A 13 -26.23 32.06 -45.41
CA GLN A 13 -25.55 30.75 -45.32
C GLN A 13 -24.14 30.88 -44.71
N SER A 14 -23.37 31.91 -45.11
CA SER A 14 -22.05 32.16 -44.54
C SER A 14 -22.13 32.53 -43.05
N ALA A 15 -23.09 33.36 -42.67
CA ALA A 15 -23.33 33.72 -41.27
C ALA A 15 -23.74 32.49 -40.44
N GLN A 16 -24.62 31.63 -40.96
CA GLN A 16 -25.02 30.39 -40.30
C GLN A 16 -23.83 29.43 -40.11
N ALA A 17 -22.99 29.26 -41.13
CA ALA A 17 -21.79 28.42 -41.03
C ALA A 17 -20.81 28.94 -39.96
N LYS A 18 -20.61 30.26 -39.86
CA LYS A 18 -19.81 30.89 -38.80
C LYS A 18 -20.44 30.69 -37.42
N LEU A 19 -21.76 30.85 -37.29
CA LEU A 19 -22.49 30.60 -36.04
C LEU A 19 -22.37 29.15 -35.57
N THR A 20 -22.40 28.17 -36.48
CA THR A 20 -22.16 26.77 -36.15
C THR A 20 -20.73 26.56 -35.64
N GLY A 21 -19.72 27.18 -36.28
CA GLY A 21 -18.34 27.15 -35.80
C GLY A 21 -18.17 27.72 -34.38
N THR A 22 -18.75 28.89 -34.12
CA THR A 22 -18.72 29.53 -32.80
C THR A 22 -19.45 28.70 -31.74
N ASN A 23 -20.60 28.10 -32.07
CA ASN A 23 -21.33 27.22 -31.16
C ASN A 23 -20.51 25.97 -30.78
N ASN A 24 -19.78 25.40 -31.74
CA ASN A 24 -18.92 24.24 -31.48
C ASN A 24 -17.76 24.61 -30.53
N GLN A 25 -17.12 25.77 -30.74
CA GLN A 25 -16.07 26.28 -29.86
C GLN A 25 -16.59 26.60 -28.45
N LEU A 26 -17.78 27.21 -28.35
CA LEU A 26 -18.43 27.50 -27.08
C LEU A 26 -18.73 26.22 -26.31
N ASN A 27 -19.32 25.21 -26.98
CA ASN A 27 -19.59 23.90 -26.37
C ASN A 27 -18.30 23.23 -25.86
N SER A 28 -17.21 23.28 -26.62
CA SER A 28 -15.92 22.74 -26.16
C SER A 28 -15.39 23.49 -24.94
N THR A 29 -15.57 24.81 -24.88
CA THR A 29 -15.12 25.64 -23.76
C THR A 29 -15.95 25.34 -22.51
N LEU A 30 -17.27 25.19 -22.65
CA LEU A 30 -18.15 24.76 -21.57
C LEU A 30 -17.79 23.37 -21.06
N GLN A 31 -17.44 22.43 -21.96
CA GLN A 31 -17.00 21.10 -21.56
C GLN A 31 -15.69 21.12 -20.76
N ARG A 32 -14.72 21.96 -21.16
CA ARG A 32 -13.47 22.17 -20.40
C ARG A 32 -13.73 22.84 -19.06
N LEU A 33 -14.61 23.85 -19.02
CA LEU A 33 -14.99 24.54 -17.78
C LEU A 33 -15.68 23.59 -16.79
N SER A 34 -16.65 22.81 -17.25
CA SER A 34 -17.39 21.87 -16.40
C SER A 34 -16.55 20.70 -15.90
N SER A 35 -15.54 20.28 -16.67
CA SER A 35 -14.66 19.17 -16.30
C SER A 35 -13.40 19.61 -15.55
N GLY A 36 -13.04 20.89 -15.64
CA GLY A 36 -11.76 21.43 -15.15
C GLY A 36 -10.53 20.91 -15.92
N LEU A 37 -10.73 20.10 -16.97
CA LEU A 37 -9.68 19.42 -17.71
C LEU A 37 -9.47 20.13 -19.06
N ARG A 38 -8.20 20.46 -19.38
CA ARG A 38 -7.85 21.06 -20.68
C ARG A 38 -8.09 20.09 -21.83
N ILE A 39 -7.83 18.80 -21.62
CA ILE A 39 -8.00 17.72 -22.60
C ILE A 39 -9.21 16.88 -22.16
N ASN A 40 -10.33 16.99 -22.89
CA ASN A 40 -11.59 16.30 -22.55
C ASN A 40 -12.02 15.28 -23.62
N LYS A 41 -11.40 15.30 -24.82
CA LYS A 41 -11.66 14.32 -25.89
C LYS A 41 -10.35 13.78 -26.45
N SER A 42 -10.27 12.45 -26.61
CA SER A 42 -9.15 11.76 -27.29
C SER A 42 -8.97 12.18 -28.75
N GLY A 43 -9.99 12.78 -29.36
CA GLY A 43 -9.95 13.23 -30.75
C GLY A 43 -9.27 14.58 -31.00
N ASP A 44 -9.02 15.39 -29.96
CA ASP A 44 -8.39 16.72 -30.08
C ASP A 44 -6.89 16.67 -29.77
N ASP A 45 -6.47 15.80 -28.82
CA ASP A 45 -5.06 15.53 -28.49
C ASP A 45 -4.91 14.10 -27.92
N ALA A 46 -4.78 13.11 -28.79
CA ALA A 46 -4.68 11.70 -28.41
C ALA A 46 -3.40 11.40 -27.61
N ALA A 47 -2.28 12.06 -27.93
CA ALA A 47 -1.00 11.86 -27.27
C ALA A 47 -0.97 12.49 -25.87
N GLY A 48 -1.47 13.73 -25.73
CA GLY A 48 -1.59 14.40 -24.45
C GLY A 48 -2.56 13.69 -23.50
N LEU A 49 -3.67 13.15 -24.02
CA LEU A 49 -4.59 12.32 -23.23
C LEU A 49 -3.94 10.99 -22.78
N ALA A 50 -3.17 10.33 -23.65
CA ALA A 50 -2.49 9.08 -23.29
C ALA A 50 -1.47 9.29 -22.16
N ILE A 51 -0.68 10.35 -22.22
CA ILE A 51 0.28 10.72 -21.16
C ILE A 51 -0.46 11.07 -19.87
N ALA A 52 -1.53 11.87 -19.95
CA ALA A 52 -2.34 12.21 -18.78
C ALA A 52 -2.98 10.97 -18.12
N ASN A 53 -3.43 10.00 -18.92
CA ASN A 53 -3.95 8.73 -18.42
C ASN A 53 -2.85 7.86 -17.79
N SER A 54 -1.63 7.85 -18.36
CA SER A 54 -0.47 7.18 -17.76
C SER A 54 -0.19 7.74 -16.37
N PHE A 55 -0.02 9.06 -16.25
CA PHE A 55 0.22 9.68 -14.95
C PHE A 55 -0.93 9.46 -13.97
N ARG A 56 -2.18 9.46 -14.43
CA ARG A 56 -3.34 9.15 -13.57
C ARG A 56 -3.31 7.71 -13.06
N SER A 57 -2.88 6.76 -13.89
CA SER A 57 -2.63 5.37 -13.50
C SER A 57 -1.50 5.29 -12.48
N ASP A 58 -0.37 5.97 -12.73
CA ASP A 58 0.79 5.98 -11.84
C ASP A 58 0.45 6.56 -10.46
N ILE A 59 -0.32 7.64 -10.42
CA ILE A 59 -0.83 8.23 -9.17
C ILE A 59 -1.71 7.23 -8.42
N SER A 60 -2.61 6.52 -9.11
CA SER A 60 -3.47 5.54 -8.47
C SER A 60 -2.66 4.36 -7.91
N VAL A 61 -1.65 3.90 -8.65
CA VAL A 61 -0.75 2.82 -8.24
C VAL A 61 0.08 3.27 -7.03
N LEU A 62 0.67 4.45 -7.07
CA LEU A 62 1.46 5.00 -5.97
C LEU A 62 0.60 5.24 -4.72
N SER A 63 -0.63 5.73 -4.88
CA SER A 63 -1.57 5.88 -3.77
C SER A 63 -1.88 4.55 -3.10
N GLN A 64 -2.02 3.47 -3.87
CA GLN A 64 -2.16 2.13 -3.31
C GLN A 64 -0.87 1.65 -2.66
N GLY A 65 0.28 1.93 -3.27
CA GLY A 65 1.59 1.61 -2.70
C GLY A 65 1.83 2.25 -1.34
N VAL A 66 1.44 3.51 -1.15
CA VAL A 66 1.50 4.20 0.14
C VAL A 66 0.60 3.52 1.17
N ARG A 67 -0.62 3.08 0.80
CA ARG A 67 -1.49 2.31 1.70
C ARG A 67 -0.83 0.99 2.10
N ASN A 68 -0.31 0.24 1.13
CA ASN A 68 0.39 -1.01 1.38
C ASN A 68 1.61 -0.81 2.31
N ALA A 69 2.34 0.29 2.14
CA ALA A 69 3.46 0.66 3.02
C ALA A 69 3.02 0.96 4.45
N ASN A 70 1.93 1.70 4.63
CA ASN A 70 1.37 1.94 5.96
C ASN A 70 0.90 0.65 6.63
N ASP A 71 0.28 -0.27 5.87
CA ASP A 71 -0.12 -1.58 6.39
C ASP A 71 1.11 -2.40 6.83
N GLY A 72 2.19 -2.40 6.03
CA GLY A 72 3.46 -3.03 6.39
C GLY A 72 4.12 -2.41 7.62
N ILE A 73 4.06 -1.09 7.79
CA ILE A 73 4.55 -0.42 9.00
C ILE A 73 3.71 -0.84 10.22
N SER A 74 2.39 -0.89 10.07
CA SER A 74 1.50 -1.29 11.16
C SER A 74 1.74 -2.73 11.59
N THR A 75 1.98 -3.66 10.65
CA THR A 75 2.34 -5.04 11.01
C THR A 75 3.69 -5.12 11.70
N LEU A 76 4.69 -4.38 11.24
CA LEU A 76 6.01 -4.32 11.89
C LEU A 76 5.91 -3.76 13.31
N GLN A 77 5.06 -2.75 13.57
CA GLN A 77 4.84 -2.22 14.92
C GLN A 77 4.21 -3.24 15.87
N ILE A 78 3.27 -4.05 15.37
CA ILE A 78 2.66 -5.13 16.16
C ILE A 78 3.73 -6.19 16.49
N ILE A 79 4.57 -6.54 15.51
CA ILE A 79 5.67 -7.49 15.70
C ILE A 79 6.68 -6.95 16.73
N ASP A 80 7.12 -5.70 16.61
CA ASP A 80 8.08 -5.07 17.52
C ASP A 80 7.55 -5.02 18.98
N GLY A 81 6.28 -4.64 19.17
CA GLY A 81 5.65 -4.67 20.49
C GLY A 81 5.57 -6.09 21.09
N GLY A 82 5.33 -7.10 20.25
CA GLY A 82 5.35 -8.50 20.67
C GLY A 82 6.75 -8.99 21.02
N LEU A 83 7.76 -8.65 20.22
CA LEU A 83 9.17 -8.98 20.48
C LEU A 83 9.67 -8.32 21.78
N ASN A 84 9.22 -7.11 22.09
CA ASN A 84 9.49 -6.48 23.38
C ASN A 84 8.91 -7.29 24.54
N THR A 85 7.67 -7.78 24.39
CA THR A 85 7.02 -8.64 25.40
C THR A 85 7.78 -9.95 25.58
N ILE A 86 8.22 -10.59 24.48
CA ILE A 86 9.05 -11.80 24.51
C ILE A 86 10.40 -11.53 25.21
N SER A 87 11.04 -10.38 24.94
CA SER A 87 12.29 -9.98 25.59
C SER A 87 12.14 -9.87 27.11
N ASN A 88 11.05 -9.25 27.59
CA ASN A 88 10.76 -9.18 29.03
C ASN A 88 10.53 -10.58 29.65
N LEU A 89 9.92 -11.50 28.91
CA LEU A 89 9.75 -12.90 29.36
C LEU A 89 11.09 -13.64 29.40
N LEU A 90 12.00 -13.40 28.44
CA LEU A 90 13.35 -13.95 28.45
C LEU A 90 14.17 -13.43 29.64
N ASP A 91 14.07 -12.14 29.95
CA ASP A 91 14.69 -11.57 31.16
C ASP A 91 14.13 -12.22 32.43
N ARG A 92 12.82 -12.47 32.47
CA ARG A 92 12.19 -13.21 33.57
C ARG A 92 12.72 -14.64 33.67
N ALA A 93 12.85 -15.35 32.55
CA ALA A 93 13.43 -16.70 32.51
C ALA A 93 14.89 -16.70 32.99
N ALA A 94 15.70 -15.72 32.58
CA ALA A 94 17.07 -15.55 33.04
C ALA A 94 17.13 -15.28 34.56
N SER A 95 16.22 -14.46 35.10
CA SER A 95 16.12 -14.19 36.53
C SER A 95 15.78 -15.46 37.35
N LEU A 96 14.83 -16.28 36.86
CA LEU A 96 14.43 -17.55 37.46
C LEU A 96 15.58 -18.57 37.41
N SER A 97 16.32 -18.61 36.29
CA SER A 97 17.49 -19.46 36.12
C SER A 97 18.61 -19.08 37.09
N SER A 98 18.93 -17.79 37.21
CA SER A 98 19.91 -17.28 38.17
C SER A 98 19.48 -17.56 39.62
N GLN A 99 18.18 -17.42 39.92
CA GLN A 99 17.63 -17.76 41.23
C GLN A 99 17.76 -19.25 41.57
N SER A 100 17.55 -20.13 40.58
CA SER A 100 17.72 -21.59 40.72
C SER A 100 19.19 -22.00 40.86
N ALA A 101 20.10 -21.28 40.18
CA ALA A 101 21.54 -21.50 40.23
C ALA A 101 22.19 -21.00 41.53
N SER A 102 21.55 -20.06 42.24
CA SER A 102 22.08 -19.52 43.49
C SER A 102 22.12 -20.58 44.60
N GLY A 103 23.30 -20.78 45.19
CA GLY A 103 23.52 -21.75 46.26
C GLY A 103 22.86 -21.38 47.61
N THR A 104 22.42 -20.14 47.78
CA THR A 104 21.70 -19.67 48.98
C THR A 104 20.19 -19.84 48.89
N PHE A 105 19.66 -20.34 47.77
CA PHE A 105 18.23 -20.58 47.63
C PHE A 105 17.82 -21.83 48.41
N THR A 106 16.97 -21.64 49.42
CA THR A 106 16.45 -22.69 50.32
C THR A 106 15.06 -23.20 49.93
N GLY A 107 14.47 -22.66 48.85
CA GLY A 107 13.16 -23.07 48.35
C GLY A 107 13.21 -24.30 47.44
N ASP A 108 12.04 -24.74 46.97
CA ASP A 108 11.91 -25.93 46.13
C ASP A 108 12.25 -25.62 44.67
N ARG A 109 13.38 -26.13 44.18
CA ARG A 109 13.85 -25.92 42.79
C ARG A 109 12.88 -26.43 41.74
N ASN A 110 12.02 -27.41 42.09
CA ASN A 110 10.98 -27.90 41.19
C ASN A 110 9.92 -26.84 40.88
N THR A 111 9.64 -25.93 41.84
CA THR A 111 8.68 -24.84 41.61
C THR A 111 9.23 -23.77 40.67
N LEU A 112 10.52 -23.45 40.78
CA LEU A 112 11.20 -22.56 39.83
C LEU A 112 11.25 -23.16 38.42
N GLN A 113 11.50 -24.47 38.30
CA GLN A 113 11.47 -25.17 37.02
C GLN A 113 10.07 -25.16 36.40
N ALA A 114 9.02 -25.38 37.19
CA ALA A 114 7.64 -25.31 36.73
C ALA A 114 7.29 -23.88 36.24
N GLU A 115 7.75 -22.86 36.94
CA GLU A 115 7.55 -21.46 36.54
C GLU A 115 8.32 -21.11 35.27
N LEU A 116 9.57 -21.58 35.13
CA LEU A 116 10.36 -21.46 33.90
C LEU A 116 9.64 -22.11 32.71
N GLY A 117 9.04 -23.30 32.91
CA GLY A 117 8.24 -23.97 31.89
C GLY A 117 7.02 -23.17 31.44
N LYS A 118 6.33 -22.48 32.36
CA LYS A 118 5.23 -21.57 32.00
C LYS A 118 5.72 -20.36 31.22
N VAL A 119 6.88 -19.80 31.57
CA VAL A 119 7.47 -18.67 30.84
C VAL A 119 7.79 -19.07 29.41
N PHE A 120 8.37 -20.26 29.17
CA PHE A 120 8.60 -20.76 27.82
C PHE A 120 7.29 -20.98 27.04
N SER A 121 6.28 -21.59 27.68
CA SER A 121 4.97 -21.75 27.06
C SER A 121 4.31 -20.41 26.69
N GLU A 122 4.52 -19.37 27.50
CA GLU A 122 4.00 -18.04 27.21
C GLU A 122 4.80 -17.36 26.08
N ILE A 123 6.12 -17.55 26.02
CA ILE A 123 6.95 -17.09 24.88
C ILE A 123 6.46 -17.71 23.57
N ASP A 124 6.23 -19.03 23.54
CA ASP A 124 5.72 -19.73 22.36
C ASP A 124 4.33 -19.20 21.94
N ARG A 125 3.45 -18.95 22.92
CA ARG A 125 2.13 -18.38 22.68
C ARG A 125 2.22 -16.95 22.12
N GLN A 126 3.11 -16.11 22.66
CA GLN A 126 3.30 -14.75 22.18
C GLN A 126 3.89 -14.74 20.77
N ALA A 127 4.87 -15.60 20.49
CA ALA A 127 5.46 -15.78 19.16
C ALA A 127 4.40 -16.21 18.13
N GLN A 128 3.48 -17.11 18.50
CA GLN A 128 2.34 -17.49 17.67
C GLN A 128 1.37 -16.32 17.45
N ASN A 129 1.03 -15.55 18.49
CA ASN A 129 0.10 -14.42 18.38
C ASN A 129 0.59 -13.33 17.43
N ILE A 130 1.90 -13.02 17.45
CA ILE A 130 2.50 -12.06 16.52
C ILE A 130 2.85 -12.68 15.16
N GLY A 131 2.53 -13.95 14.94
CA GLY A 131 2.68 -14.68 13.68
C GLY A 131 4.13 -15.02 13.29
N LEU A 132 5.07 -14.96 14.24
CA LEU A 132 6.43 -15.50 14.08
C LEU A 132 6.48 -17.01 14.35
N GLY A 133 5.53 -17.53 15.14
CA GLY A 133 5.33 -18.97 15.32
C GLY A 133 4.59 -19.63 14.16
N GLY A 134 4.80 -20.93 13.95
CA GLY A 134 4.14 -21.72 12.91
C GLY A 134 2.62 -21.65 13.01
N VAL A 135 1.95 -21.38 11.89
CA VAL A 135 0.50 -21.57 11.77
C VAL A 135 0.24 -23.08 11.71
N ALA A 136 -0.83 -23.56 12.35
CA ALA A 136 -1.19 -24.98 12.35
C ALA A 136 -1.20 -25.55 10.91
N GLY A 137 -0.19 -26.36 10.58
CA GLY A 137 0.01 -26.95 9.25
C GLY A 137 1.22 -26.44 8.44
N SER A 138 1.99 -25.46 8.92
CA SER A 138 3.25 -25.03 8.31
C SER A 138 4.35 -24.85 9.36
N ASP A 139 5.51 -25.47 9.16
CA ASP A 139 6.70 -25.34 10.02
C ASP A 139 7.29 -23.92 10.03
N GLU A 140 6.81 -23.05 9.14
CA GLU A 140 7.19 -21.65 9.01
C GLU A 140 6.10 -20.73 9.58
N GLY A 141 6.48 -19.79 10.43
CA GLY A 141 5.57 -18.74 10.90
C GLY A 141 5.18 -17.77 9.80
N ARG A 142 3.96 -17.24 9.86
CA ARG A 142 3.37 -16.35 8.83
C ARG A 142 4.24 -15.14 8.49
N PHE A 143 5.02 -14.64 9.45
CA PHE A 143 5.96 -13.53 9.31
C PHE A 143 7.42 -13.94 9.49
N ASN A 144 7.72 -15.23 9.65
CA ASN A 144 9.08 -15.80 9.66
C ASN A 144 9.61 -15.97 8.20
N ARG A 145 9.31 -14.99 7.35
CA ARG A 145 9.69 -14.92 5.93
C ARG A 145 9.76 -13.45 5.54
N ALA A 146 10.45 -13.17 4.45
CA ALA A 146 10.51 -11.84 3.83
C ALA A 146 9.11 -11.23 3.63
N ILE A 147 8.78 -10.18 4.40
CA ILE A 147 7.57 -9.39 4.23
C ILE A 147 7.79 -8.48 3.03
N ASN A 148 7.17 -8.83 1.90
CA ASN A 148 7.26 -8.04 0.67
C ASN A 148 6.10 -7.05 0.60
N VAL A 149 6.40 -5.77 0.80
CA VAL A 149 5.44 -4.68 0.63
C VAL A 149 5.58 -4.12 -0.78
N PHE A 150 4.51 -4.21 -1.59
CA PHE A 150 4.51 -3.65 -2.93
C PHE A 150 4.14 -2.16 -2.89
N ILE A 151 5.05 -1.29 -3.34
CA ILE A 151 4.92 0.18 -3.29
C ILE A 151 4.55 0.76 -4.68
N GLY A 152 4.48 -0.08 -5.72
CA GLY A 152 3.99 0.31 -7.04
C GLY A 152 5.09 0.67 -8.05
N GLY A 153 4.75 0.69 -9.35
CA GLY A 153 5.65 1.06 -10.46
C GLY A 153 5.90 -0.02 -11.51
N GLY A 154 5.27 -1.20 -11.45
CA GLY A 154 5.49 -2.27 -12.42
C GLY A 154 4.49 -3.42 -12.30
N ALA A 155 4.36 -4.22 -13.36
CA ALA A 155 3.34 -5.26 -13.51
C ALA A 155 3.48 -6.47 -12.57
N SER A 156 4.49 -6.51 -11.71
CA SER A 156 4.76 -7.64 -10.81
C SER A 156 5.51 -7.22 -9.55
N ALA A 157 5.18 -7.86 -8.42
CA ALA A 157 5.76 -7.59 -7.09
C ALA A 157 7.27 -7.92 -6.96
N SER A 158 7.84 -8.59 -7.98
CA SER A 158 9.23 -9.07 -8.00
C SER A 158 10.18 -8.21 -8.85
N ALA A 159 9.72 -7.11 -9.45
CA ALA A 159 10.59 -6.21 -10.21
C ALA A 159 11.43 -5.36 -9.25
N ALA A 160 12.75 -5.31 -9.47
CA ALA A 160 13.70 -4.55 -8.66
C ALA A 160 13.27 -3.07 -8.55
N GLY A 161 13.14 -2.57 -7.32
CA GLY A 161 12.76 -1.18 -7.03
C GLY A 161 11.28 -0.95 -6.68
N ASN A 162 10.41 -1.97 -6.79
CA ASN A 162 8.95 -1.80 -6.63
C ASN A 162 8.39 -2.43 -5.35
N SER A 163 9.26 -3.06 -4.55
CA SER A 163 8.90 -3.65 -3.27
C SER A 163 9.98 -3.37 -2.23
N VAL A 164 9.53 -3.17 -0.99
CA VAL A 164 10.40 -3.17 0.20
C VAL A 164 10.23 -4.52 0.85
N SER A 165 11.35 -5.22 1.05
CA SER A 165 11.40 -6.52 1.69
C SER A 165 12.01 -6.37 3.06
N VAL A 166 11.29 -6.80 4.11
CA VAL A 166 11.82 -6.89 5.47
C VAL A 166 11.92 -8.36 5.83
N ASP A 167 13.15 -8.83 6.00
CA ASP A 167 13.43 -10.20 6.41
C ASP A 167 13.50 -10.31 7.93
N LEU A 168 12.68 -11.20 8.49
CA LEU A 168 12.60 -11.47 9.92
C LEU A 168 13.08 -12.89 10.26
N SER A 169 13.60 -13.67 9.30
CA SER A 169 13.98 -15.06 9.54
C SER A 169 15.31 -15.26 10.28
N ASN A 170 16.08 -14.19 10.45
CA ASN A 170 17.36 -14.17 11.17
C ASN A 170 17.32 -13.32 12.46
N SER A 171 16.13 -12.88 12.89
CA SER A 171 15.90 -12.04 14.07
C SER A 171 15.75 -12.86 15.34
#